data_AF-A0A2V5R4L0-F1
#
_entry.id   AF-A0A2V5R4L0-F1
#
_cell.length_a   1.000
_cell.length_b   1.000
_cell.length_c   1.000
_cell.angle_alpha   90.00
_cell.angle_beta   90.00
_cell.angle_gamma   90.00
#
_symmetry.space_group_name_H-M   'P 1'
#
loop_
_entity.id
_entity.type
_entity.pdbx_description
1 polymer ?
#
loop_
_entity_poly.entity_id
_entity_poly.type
_entity_poly.pdbx_seq_one_letter_code
_entity_poly.pdbx_strand_id
1 'polypeptide(L)'
;MRIWDGAVIRRTLNIIEIAFLSALILITRCANYQDVFIAGNIYFVDADCYARMTRVQMCDAQPGLIVRHHAFENFPQGTTPHTTAPLDYLILGLSLLLKPFTAHALDLAGAFISPVLALLGGWFLWWWSRRMKFRYRWAMLILYAISPILVHGTELGRPDHQSLSILLVAIAICAAWSFQATAWALAIWVSAYEPLVLFLIVITTSFLVNRRALFGRDRRAGWVLFAVIVVIALLIERRIPSLSIFHSSAIFRNWSRTVGELVHVSPTNPVWLHWCGYFLLITPVLIWISMSRDRGRSEVAARWFVLVLLVATYGLTTWQARWGYFFVLIFSLALPFLLAPIKSPPAVWIAFALSIFPILRDWDERLWPNETQLAARVERRSESVQLRELALSLRSRDVHPFLAPWWLSPSVAYWSGQPGVAGSSHESLNGIEDSARFFLSDDLQRAREILQSHRVTWIFAYDSERMAQNCAAILNPALPLHPLCRVLDRSPGQAPRFLIFSAQTAAFKLYRVADER
;
A
#
# COMPACT_ATOMS: atom_id res chain seq x y z
N MET A 1 -22.58 -24.68 44.79
CA MET A 1 -22.75 -23.53 43.88
C MET A 1 -21.75 -23.67 42.71
N ARG A 2 -22.13 -24.34 41.60
CA ARG A 2 -21.35 -24.34 40.34
C ARG A 2 -21.82 -23.12 39.54
N ILE A 3 -21.20 -21.96 39.79
CA ILE A 3 -21.75 -20.66 39.38
C ILE A 3 -21.62 -20.42 37.86
N TRP A 4 -20.86 -21.22 37.12
CA TRP A 4 -20.70 -21.02 35.68
C TRP A 4 -20.70 -22.35 34.91
N ASP A 5 -21.64 -22.48 33.99
CA ASP A 5 -21.71 -23.57 33.03
C ASP A 5 -20.52 -23.48 32.05
N GLY A 6 -19.91 -24.61 31.67
CA GLY A 6 -18.69 -24.64 30.86
C GLY A 6 -18.86 -24.05 29.45
N ALA A 7 -20.11 -23.92 28.98
CA ALA A 7 -20.45 -23.19 27.77
C ALA A 7 -20.28 -21.67 27.94
N VAL A 8 -20.68 -21.13 29.09
CA VAL A 8 -20.61 -19.69 29.38
C VAL A 8 -19.15 -19.25 29.49
N ILE A 9 -18.31 -20.00 30.20
CA ILE A 9 -16.88 -19.70 30.33
C ILE A 9 -16.19 -19.65 28.95
N ARG A 10 -16.45 -20.65 28.09
CA ARG A 10 -15.88 -20.67 26.73
C ARG A 10 -16.37 -19.50 25.88
N ARG A 11 -17.64 -19.12 25.99
CA ARG A 11 -18.18 -17.96 25.26
C ARG A 11 -17.54 -16.66 25.74
N THR A 12 -17.40 -16.46 27.05
CA THR A 12 -16.75 -15.28 27.63
C THR A 12 -15.30 -15.17 27.19
N LEU A 13 -14.53 -16.26 27.27
CA LEU A 13 -13.14 -16.27 26.78
C LEU A 13 -13.06 -15.91 25.30
N ASN A 14 -13.96 -16.44 24.45
CA ASN A 14 -13.97 -16.10 23.03
C ASN A 14 -14.17 -14.60 22.78
N ILE A 15 -15.07 -13.97 23.55
CA ILE A 15 -15.36 -12.54 23.46
C ILE A 15 -14.14 -11.72 23.89
N ILE A 16 -13.50 -12.10 25.01
CA ILE A 16 -12.29 -11.42 25.49
C ILE A 16 -11.16 -11.53 24.45
N GLU A 17 -10.94 -12.71 23.88
CA GLU A 17 -9.90 -12.93 22.89
C GLU A 17 -10.10 -12.08 21.63
N ILE A 18 -11.32 -12.09 21.06
CA ILE A 18 -11.59 -11.33 19.84
C ILE A 18 -11.57 -9.82 20.12
N ALA A 19 -12.06 -9.37 21.28
CA ALA A 19 -12.00 -7.96 21.69
C ALA A 19 -10.55 -7.49 21.86
N PHE A 20 -9.72 -8.27 22.55
CA PHE A 20 -8.30 -7.96 22.73
C PHE A 20 -7.56 -7.89 21.39
N LEU A 21 -7.76 -8.87 20.51
CA LEU A 21 -7.16 -8.86 19.18
C LEU A 21 -7.63 -7.66 18.34
N SER A 22 -8.93 -7.35 18.39
CA SER A 22 -9.51 -6.21 17.67
C SER A 22 -8.91 -4.89 18.16
N ALA A 23 -8.81 -4.71 19.47
CA ALA A 23 -8.19 -3.53 20.08
C ALA A 23 -6.73 -3.40 19.64
N LEU A 24 -5.94 -4.49 19.69
CA LEU A 24 -4.53 -4.47 19.29
C LEU A 24 -4.36 -4.11 17.81
N ILE A 25 -5.20 -4.65 16.93
CA ILE A 25 -5.20 -4.32 15.49
C ILE A 25 -5.56 -2.84 15.30
N LEU A 26 -6.65 -2.35 15.90
CA LEU A 26 -7.10 -0.98 15.70
C LEU A 26 -6.14 0.05 16.29
N ILE A 27 -5.59 -0.19 17.48
CA ILE A 27 -4.61 0.71 18.12
C ILE A 27 -3.38 0.90 17.21
N THR A 28 -2.87 -0.20 16.64
CA THR A 28 -1.69 -0.14 15.77
C THR A 28 -2.01 0.50 14.41
N ARG A 29 -3.15 0.18 13.77
CA ARG A 29 -3.49 0.75 12.45
C ARG A 29 -3.93 2.21 12.52
N CYS A 30 -4.41 2.67 13.67
CA CYS A 30 -4.83 4.04 13.89
C CYS A 30 -3.78 4.87 14.66
N ALA A 31 -2.55 4.38 14.79
CA ALA A 31 -1.50 5.09 15.54
C ALA A 31 -1.13 6.45 14.91
N ASN A 32 -1.34 6.62 13.60
CA ASN A 32 -1.15 7.86 12.84
C ASN A 32 -2.40 8.76 12.81
N TYR A 33 -3.38 8.57 13.71
CA TYR A 33 -4.66 9.31 13.70
C TYR A 33 -4.47 10.85 13.59
N GLN A 34 -3.47 11.40 14.28
CA GLN A 34 -3.18 12.84 14.29
C GLN A 34 -2.58 13.37 12.97
N ASP A 35 -2.09 12.48 12.11
CA ASP A 35 -1.57 12.81 10.79
C ASP A 35 -2.68 12.73 9.73
N VAL A 36 -3.70 11.89 9.95
CA VAL A 36 -4.84 11.71 9.05
C VAL A 36 -5.95 12.72 9.32
N PHE A 37 -6.29 12.96 10.59
CA PHE A 37 -7.39 13.85 10.99
C PHE A 37 -6.84 15.19 11.47
N ILE A 38 -6.93 16.21 10.63
CA ILE A 38 -6.42 17.56 10.92
C ILE A 38 -7.54 18.58 10.73
N ALA A 39 -7.90 19.29 11.80
CA ALA A 39 -8.92 20.34 11.80
C ALA A 39 -10.25 19.91 11.14
N GLY A 40 -10.73 18.70 11.46
CA GLY A 40 -11.98 18.14 10.93
C GLY A 40 -11.90 17.62 9.49
N ASN A 41 -10.71 17.64 8.87
CA ASN A 41 -10.50 17.16 7.51
C ASN A 41 -9.61 15.91 7.50
N ILE A 42 -9.71 15.15 6.42
CA ILE A 42 -8.98 13.89 6.22
C ILE A 42 -7.85 14.12 5.21
N TYR A 43 -6.64 13.72 5.60
CA TYR A 43 -5.44 13.72 4.78
C TYR A 43 -4.98 12.28 4.62
N PHE A 44 -4.88 11.82 3.37
CA PHE A 44 -4.45 10.46 3.08
C PHE A 44 -2.93 10.37 3.15
N VAL A 45 -2.42 9.18 3.51
CA VAL A 45 -1.00 8.99 3.87
C VAL A 45 -0.07 9.22 2.68
N ASP A 46 -0.43 8.72 1.49
CA ASP A 46 0.42 8.76 0.30
C ASP A 46 -0.31 9.26 -0.95
N ALA A 47 0.47 9.67 -1.94
CA ALA A 47 -0.02 10.14 -3.24
C ALA A 47 -0.93 9.11 -3.95
N ASP A 48 -0.57 7.82 -3.90
CA ASP A 48 -1.36 6.74 -4.50
C ASP A 48 -2.74 6.59 -3.85
N CYS A 49 -2.88 6.98 -2.58
CA CYS A 49 -4.17 7.01 -1.89
C CYS A 49 -5.07 8.09 -2.46
N TYR A 50 -4.53 9.28 -2.75
CA TYR A 50 -5.27 10.36 -3.41
C TYR A 50 -5.66 10.00 -4.84
N ALA A 51 -4.77 9.34 -5.59
CA ALA A 51 -5.10 8.85 -6.93
C ALA A 51 -6.27 7.86 -6.88
N ARG A 52 -6.27 6.91 -5.92
CA ARG A 52 -7.42 6.02 -5.72
C ARG A 52 -8.67 6.77 -5.31
N MET A 53 -8.59 7.69 -4.36
CA MET A 53 -9.77 8.43 -3.90
C MET A 53 -10.36 9.32 -5.00
N THR A 54 -9.54 9.83 -5.92
CA THR A 54 -10.00 10.52 -7.13
C THR A 54 -10.80 9.58 -8.04
N ARG A 55 -10.33 8.34 -8.25
CA ARG A 55 -11.11 7.32 -8.97
C ARG A 55 -12.42 6.99 -8.28
N VAL A 56 -12.41 6.87 -6.95
CA VAL A 56 -13.64 6.61 -6.16
C VAL A 56 -14.63 7.76 -6.29
N GLN A 57 -14.18 9.02 -6.32
CA GLN A 57 -15.03 10.18 -6.62
C GLN A 57 -15.65 10.08 -8.02
N MET A 58 -14.90 9.63 -9.03
CA MET A 58 -15.44 9.38 -10.37
C MET A 58 -16.55 8.31 -10.34
N CYS A 59 -16.36 7.23 -9.58
CA CYS A 59 -17.35 6.17 -9.41
C CYS A 59 -18.60 6.64 -8.61
N ASP A 60 -18.45 7.50 -7.60
CA ASP A 60 -19.60 8.08 -6.87
C ASP A 60 -20.38 9.05 -7.78
N ALA A 61 -19.68 9.83 -8.61
CA ALA A 61 -20.31 10.73 -9.58
C ALA A 61 -21.02 9.97 -10.72
N GLN A 62 -20.52 8.80 -11.11
CA GLN A 62 -21.11 7.95 -12.15
C GLN A 62 -21.20 6.49 -11.66
N PRO A 63 -22.26 6.13 -10.91
CA PRO A 63 -22.43 4.76 -10.39
C PRO A 63 -22.38 3.70 -11.50
N GLY A 64 -21.57 2.65 -11.30
CA GLY A 64 -21.35 1.59 -12.30
C GLY A 64 -20.18 1.88 -13.27
N LEU A 65 -19.54 3.05 -13.18
CA LEU A 65 -18.32 3.35 -13.92
C LEU A 65 -17.17 2.41 -13.52
N ILE A 66 -16.50 1.82 -14.51
CA ILE A 66 -15.24 1.12 -14.32
C ILE A 66 -14.15 2.02 -14.89
N VAL A 67 -13.29 2.56 -14.02
CA VAL A 67 -12.21 3.47 -14.41
C VAL A 67 -11.08 2.68 -15.07
N ARG A 68 -11.17 2.54 -16.39
CA ARG A 68 -10.15 1.85 -17.20
C ARG A 68 -9.02 2.77 -17.63
N HIS A 69 -9.33 4.05 -17.80
CA HIS A 69 -8.43 5.12 -18.18
C HIS A 69 -8.95 6.44 -17.60
N HIS A 70 -8.05 7.34 -17.22
CA HIS A 70 -8.41 8.67 -16.75
C HIS A 70 -7.35 9.71 -17.12
N ALA A 71 -7.77 10.98 -17.19
CA ALA A 71 -6.92 12.09 -17.61
C ALA A 71 -6.47 13.02 -16.47
N PHE A 72 -6.85 12.73 -15.21
CA PHE A 72 -6.46 13.59 -14.09
C PHE A 72 -4.98 13.46 -13.68
N GLU A 73 -4.31 12.39 -14.11
CA GLU A 73 -2.85 12.21 -14.04
C GLU A 73 -2.31 12.06 -15.45
N ASN A 74 -1.04 12.42 -15.66
CA ASN A 74 -0.36 12.31 -16.94
C ASN A 74 -1.07 13.09 -18.06
N PHE A 75 -1.64 14.26 -17.74
CA PHE A 75 -2.39 15.05 -18.70
C PHE A 75 -1.48 15.59 -19.83
N PRO A 76 -1.92 15.60 -21.10
CA PRO A 76 -3.24 15.20 -21.60
C PRO A 76 -3.39 13.71 -21.95
N GLN A 77 -2.31 12.92 -21.90
CA GLN A 77 -2.30 11.52 -22.35
C GLN A 77 -3.13 10.60 -21.44
N GLY A 78 -3.23 10.94 -20.16
CA GLY A 78 -3.90 10.12 -19.16
C GLY A 78 -3.10 8.90 -18.72
N THR A 79 -3.65 8.15 -17.78
CA THR A 79 -3.10 6.89 -17.27
C THR A 79 -4.11 5.76 -17.33
N THR A 80 -3.61 4.54 -17.39
CA THR A 80 -4.40 3.29 -17.34
C THR A 80 -4.01 2.57 -16.05
N PRO A 81 -4.79 2.68 -14.96
CA PRO A 81 -4.34 2.22 -13.63
C PRO A 81 -4.11 0.71 -13.54
N HIS A 82 -3.00 0.25 -13.00
CA HIS A 82 -2.71 -1.18 -12.85
C HIS A 82 -3.58 -1.87 -11.79
N THR A 83 -4.19 -1.09 -10.90
CA THR A 83 -5.16 -1.58 -9.90
C THR A 83 -6.58 -1.46 -10.42
N THR A 84 -7.39 -2.47 -10.15
CA THR A 84 -8.73 -2.65 -10.75
C THR A 84 -9.86 -2.17 -9.85
N ALA A 85 -11.10 -2.33 -10.29
CA ALA A 85 -12.30 -1.82 -9.65
C ALA A 85 -12.64 -2.32 -8.21
N PRO A 86 -12.29 -3.53 -7.74
CA PRO A 86 -12.88 -4.07 -6.51
C PRO A 86 -12.68 -3.21 -5.26
N LEU A 87 -11.50 -2.64 -5.05
CA LEU A 87 -11.27 -1.79 -3.88
C LEU A 87 -12.03 -0.45 -3.99
N ASP A 88 -12.11 0.14 -5.19
CA ASP A 88 -12.83 1.39 -5.40
C ASP A 88 -14.31 1.24 -4.99
N TYR A 89 -14.93 0.12 -5.40
CA TYR A 89 -16.32 -0.18 -5.06
C TYR A 89 -16.53 -0.61 -3.61
N LEU A 90 -15.53 -1.20 -2.96
CA LEU A 90 -15.58 -1.46 -1.52
C LEU A 90 -15.56 -0.14 -0.72
N ILE A 91 -14.73 0.82 -1.14
CA ILE A 91 -14.69 2.16 -0.53
C ILE A 91 -16.03 2.87 -0.77
N LEU A 92 -16.54 2.86 -2.00
CA LEU A 92 -17.83 3.45 -2.33
C LEU A 92 -18.97 2.81 -1.53
N GLY A 93 -19.00 1.48 -1.43
CA GLY A 93 -19.98 0.75 -0.62
C GLY A 93 -19.93 1.12 0.85
N LEU A 94 -18.72 1.23 1.43
CA LEU A 94 -18.54 1.70 2.80
C LEU A 94 -19.01 3.15 2.96
N SER A 95 -18.75 4.02 1.97
CA SER A 95 -19.23 5.40 1.97
C SER A 95 -20.76 5.46 2.04
N LEU A 96 -21.47 4.64 1.25
CA LEU A 96 -22.93 4.58 1.28
C LEU A 96 -23.48 4.23 2.67
N LEU A 97 -22.82 3.33 3.41
CA LEU A 97 -23.18 2.98 4.79
C LEU A 97 -22.90 4.13 5.78
N LEU A 98 -21.92 4.98 5.48
CA LEU A 98 -21.51 6.11 6.33
C LEU A 98 -22.28 7.41 6.03
N LYS A 99 -22.90 7.55 4.85
CA LYS A 99 -23.69 8.74 4.44
C LYS A 99 -24.71 9.21 5.50
N PRO A 100 -25.42 8.34 6.24
CA PRO A 100 -26.36 8.78 7.28
C PRO A 100 -25.69 9.45 8.51
N PHE A 101 -24.38 9.25 8.71
CA PHE A 101 -23.67 9.66 9.93
C PHE A 101 -22.70 10.82 9.73
N THR A 102 -22.34 11.16 8.48
CA THR A 102 -21.36 12.22 8.19
C THR A 102 -21.55 12.81 6.79
N ALA A 103 -21.28 14.11 6.66
CA ALA A 103 -21.21 14.79 5.36
C ALA A 103 -19.95 14.44 4.54
N HIS A 104 -18.91 13.88 5.20
CA HIS A 104 -17.63 13.50 4.58
C HIS A 104 -17.52 11.98 4.41
N ALA A 105 -18.63 11.32 4.06
CA ALA A 105 -18.71 9.85 4.05
C ALA A 105 -17.70 9.18 3.13
N LEU A 106 -17.39 9.78 1.97
CA LEU A 106 -16.40 9.24 1.03
C LEU A 106 -14.98 9.27 1.59
N ASP A 107 -14.56 10.41 2.13
CA ASP A 107 -13.24 10.57 2.75
C ASP A 107 -13.09 9.64 3.96
N LEU A 108 -14.14 9.55 4.78
CA LEU A 108 -14.16 8.67 5.96
C LEU A 108 -14.07 7.20 5.57
N ALA A 109 -14.78 6.78 4.52
CA ALA A 109 -14.66 5.43 3.98
C ALA A 109 -13.24 5.14 3.48
N GLY A 110 -12.64 6.08 2.75
CA GLY A 110 -11.24 5.98 2.31
C GLY A 110 -10.27 5.85 3.49
N ALA A 111 -10.47 6.61 4.56
CA ALA A 111 -9.61 6.55 5.73
C ALA A 111 -9.70 5.20 6.46
N PHE A 112 -10.91 4.63 6.59
CA PHE A 112 -11.16 3.45 7.42
C PHE A 112 -11.17 2.11 6.68
N ILE A 113 -11.22 2.08 5.35
CA ILE A 113 -11.31 0.81 4.60
C ILE A 113 -10.18 -0.17 4.96
N SER A 114 -8.95 0.33 5.05
CA SER A 114 -7.75 -0.50 5.31
C SER A 114 -7.72 -1.06 6.75
N PRO A 115 -7.95 -0.26 7.81
CA PRO A 115 -8.13 -0.80 9.16
C PRO A 115 -9.26 -1.83 9.28
N VAL A 116 -10.39 -1.60 8.59
CA VAL A 116 -11.51 -2.56 8.57
C VAL A 116 -11.10 -3.87 7.92
N LEU A 117 -10.42 -3.83 6.78
CA LEU A 117 -9.90 -5.04 6.11
C LEU A 117 -8.88 -5.79 6.98
N ALA A 118 -8.01 -5.08 7.71
CA ALA A 118 -7.09 -5.69 8.66
C ALA A 118 -7.82 -6.39 9.81
N LEU A 119 -8.88 -5.78 10.33
CA LEU A 119 -9.72 -6.35 11.39
C LEU A 119 -10.42 -7.63 10.91
N LEU A 120 -11.00 -7.62 9.71
CA LEU A 120 -11.57 -8.81 9.07
C LEU A 120 -10.52 -9.91 8.90
N GLY A 121 -9.30 -9.55 8.48
CA GLY A 121 -8.18 -10.49 8.41
C GLY A 121 -7.81 -11.09 9.76
N GLY A 122 -7.74 -10.27 10.81
CA GLY A 122 -7.48 -10.71 12.18
C GLY A 122 -8.56 -11.67 12.69
N TRP A 123 -9.84 -11.36 12.46
CA TRP A 123 -10.95 -12.23 12.83
C TRP A 123 -10.92 -13.56 12.09
N PHE A 124 -10.63 -13.52 10.78
CA PHE A 124 -10.43 -14.72 9.98
C PHE A 124 -9.30 -15.59 10.55
N LEU A 125 -8.13 -15.00 10.82
CA LEU A 125 -6.98 -15.73 11.38
C LEU A 125 -7.25 -16.28 12.78
N TRP A 126 -7.97 -15.54 13.62
CA TRP A 126 -8.39 -16.01 14.94
C TRP A 126 -9.31 -17.22 14.82
N TRP A 127 -10.33 -17.15 13.97
CA TRP A 127 -11.25 -18.26 13.74
C TRP A 127 -10.55 -19.48 13.14
N TRP A 128 -9.74 -19.26 12.10
CA TRP A 128 -9.02 -20.31 11.38
C TRP A 128 -8.01 -21.02 12.27
N SER A 129 -7.16 -20.28 12.99
CA SER A 129 -6.14 -20.87 13.86
C SER A 129 -6.74 -21.70 15.00
N ARG A 130 -7.95 -21.35 15.47
CA ARG A 130 -8.73 -22.16 16.43
C ARG A 130 -9.27 -23.43 15.81
N ARG A 131 -9.83 -23.36 14.60
CA ARG A 131 -10.28 -24.55 13.83
C ARG A 131 -9.13 -25.54 13.64
N MET A 132 -7.93 -25.03 13.35
CA MET A 132 -6.71 -25.83 13.20
C MET A 132 -6.08 -26.30 14.52
N LYS A 133 -6.62 -25.85 15.67
CA LYS A 133 -6.14 -26.19 17.02
C LYS A 133 -4.64 -25.91 17.24
N PHE A 134 -4.13 -24.82 16.67
CA PHE A 134 -2.72 -24.47 16.85
C PHE A 134 -2.41 -24.07 18.29
N ARG A 135 -1.40 -24.74 18.88
CA ARG A 135 -0.95 -24.52 20.26
C ARG A 135 -0.46 -23.08 20.50
N TYR A 136 0.32 -22.53 19.56
CA TYR A 136 0.94 -21.21 19.68
C TYR A 136 0.29 -20.17 18.75
N ARG A 137 -1.03 -20.27 18.52
CA ARG A 137 -1.76 -19.35 17.61
C ARG A 137 -1.61 -17.88 17.96
N TRP A 138 -1.44 -17.55 19.23
CA TRP A 138 -1.33 -16.16 19.69
C TRP A 138 -0.01 -15.50 19.24
N ALA A 139 1.06 -16.27 19.01
CA ALA A 139 2.29 -15.71 18.43
C ALA A 139 2.04 -15.16 17.00
N MET A 140 1.29 -15.91 16.19
CA MET A 140 0.83 -15.47 14.86
C MET A 140 -0.09 -14.24 14.96
N LEU A 141 -1.11 -14.28 15.83
CA LEU A 141 -2.09 -13.21 15.95
C LEU A 141 -1.46 -11.90 16.44
N ILE A 142 -0.56 -11.98 17.41
CA ILE A 142 0.18 -10.81 17.91
C ILE A 142 1.09 -10.28 16.81
N LEU A 143 1.90 -11.11 16.15
CA LEU A 143 2.80 -10.63 15.08
C LEU A 143 2.01 -9.99 13.93
N TYR A 144 0.91 -10.60 13.50
CA TYR A 144 -0.01 -9.98 12.53
C TYR A 144 -0.51 -8.63 13.02
N ALA A 145 -0.87 -8.52 14.30
CA ALA A 145 -1.41 -7.30 14.87
C ALA A 145 -0.35 -6.22 15.13
N ILE A 146 0.93 -6.52 15.32
CA ILE A 146 1.94 -5.50 15.68
C ILE A 146 3.04 -5.31 14.65
N SER A 147 3.18 -6.17 13.64
CA SER A 147 4.26 -6.03 12.68
C SER A 147 4.15 -4.72 11.89
N PRO A 148 5.18 -3.85 11.91
CA PRO A 148 5.11 -2.54 11.30
C PRO A 148 4.84 -2.55 9.79
N ILE A 149 5.30 -3.56 9.04
CA ILE A 149 5.02 -3.66 7.60
C ILE A 149 3.57 -4.06 7.31
N LEU A 150 2.99 -4.96 8.11
CA LEU A 150 1.57 -5.31 7.98
C LEU A 150 0.66 -4.17 8.41
N VAL A 151 1.09 -3.39 9.41
CA VAL A 151 0.40 -2.18 9.84
C VAL A 151 0.47 -1.11 8.75
N HIS A 152 1.65 -0.86 8.18
CA HIS A 152 1.83 0.06 7.05
C HIS A 152 0.90 -0.27 5.88
N GLY A 153 0.82 -1.55 5.47
CA GLY A 153 -0.08 -1.96 4.38
C GLY A 153 -1.57 -1.86 4.69
N THR A 154 -1.96 -1.58 5.94
CA THR A 154 -3.35 -1.50 6.39
C THR A 154 -3.65 -0.27 7.26
N GLU A 155 -2.81 0.75 7.18
CA GLU A 155 -2.86 1.91 8.04
C GLU A 155 -4.10 2.78 7.79
N LEU A 156 -4.56 3.48 8.83
CA LEU A 156 -5.59 4.50 8.74
C LEU A 156 -5.15 5.61 7.75
N GLY A 157 -6.07 6.03 6.88
CA GLY A 157 -5.75 7.03 5.85
C GLY A 157 -5.00 6.47 4.63
N ARG A 158 -4.77 5.15 4.56
CA ARG A 158 -4.11 4.50 3.42
C ARG A 158 -5.08 3.57 2.66
N PRO A 159 -6.04 4.09 1.85
CA PRO A 159 -6.92 3.28 0.99
C PRO A 159 -6.17 2.62 -0.17
N ASP A 160 -5.11 1.86 0.13
CA ASP A 160 -4.31 1.17 -0.87
C ASP A 160 -4.77 -0.29 -1.12
N HIS A 161 -4.58 -0.81 -2.35
CA HIS A 161 -4.95 -2.15 -2.80
C HIS A 161 -4.20 -3.25 -2.05
N GLN A 162 -3.06 -2.91 -1.43
CA GLN A 162 -2.29 -3.79 -0.58
C GLN A 162 -3.14 -4.33 0.58
N SER A 163 -4.01 -3.52 1.21
CA SER A 163 -4.82 -3.95 2.36
C SER A 163 -5.78 -5.10 1.99
N LEU A 164 -6.46 -4.97 0.85
CA LEU A 164 -7.34 -6.00 0.31
C LEU A 164 -6.56 -7.22 -0.18
N SER A 165 -5.39 -7.00 -0.80
CA SER A 165 -4.52 -8.08 -1.27
C SER A 165 -3.99 -8.94 -0.12
N ILE A 166 -3.56 -8.32 0.99
CA ILE A 166 -3.14 -9.01 2.22
C ILE A 166 -4.27 -9.89 2.76
N LEU A 167 -5.49 -9.35 2.87
CA LEU A 167 -6.65 -10.10 3.33
C LEU A 167 -6.95 -11.31 2.43
N LEU A 168 -7.05 -11.08 1.12
CA LEU A 168 -7.42 -12.13 0.17
C LEU A 168 -6.33 -13.20 0.08
N VAL A 169 -5.04 -12.84 0.08
CA VAL A 169 -3.95 -13.81 0.09
C VAL A 169 -3.92 -14.60 1.40
N ALA A 170 -4.19 -13.97 2.56
CA ALA A 170 -4.31 -14.69 3.83
C ALA A 170 -5.42 -15.74 3.78
N ILE A 171 -6.59 -15.38 3.25
CA ILE A 171 -7.70 -16.32 3.04
C ILE A 171 -7.29 -17.41 2.05
N ALA A 172 -6.65 -17.04 0.95
CA ALA A 172 -6.28 -17.96 -0.12
C ALA A 172 -5.24 -19.01 0.31
N ILE A 173 -4.33 -18.66 1.22
CA ILE A 173 -3.35 -19.60 1.78
C ILE A 173 -4.01 -20.53 2.82
N CYS A 174 -4.94 -20.02 3.62
CA CYS A 174 -5.47 -20.71 4.80
C CYS A 174 -6.76 -21.52 4.55
N ALA A 175 -7.57 -21.15 3.56
CA ALA A 175 -8.91 -21.69 3.37
C ALA A 175 -8.95 -23.06 2.67
N ALA A 176 -10.10 -23.72 2.75
CA ALA A 176 -10.39 -24.89 1.93
C ALA A 176 -10.46 -24.52 0.44
N TRP A 177 -10.20 -25.48 -0.44
CA TRP A 177 -9.95 -25.23 -1.87
C TRP A 177 -10.93 -24.29 -2.56
N SER A 178 -12.24 -24.50 -2.39
CA SER A 178 -13.24 -23.70 -3.10
C SER A 178 -13.17 -22.23 -2.71
N PHE A 179 -12.98 -21.95 -1.41
CA PHE A 179 -12.77 -20.59 -0.90
C PHE A 179 -11.37 -20.06 -1.25
N GLN A 180 -10.37 -20.93 -1.27
CA GLN A 180 -9.01 -20.61 -1.69
C GLN A 180 -8.95 -20.16 -3.16
N ALA A 181 -9.64 -20.86 -4.06
CA ALA A 181 -9.71 -20.54 -5.48
C ALA A 181 -10.42 -19.20 -5.73
N THR A 182 -11.55 -18.95 -5.05
CA THR A 182 -12.22 -17.65 -5.07
C THR A 182 -11.31 -16.53 -4.59
N ALA A 183 -10.65 -16.72 -3.45
CA ALA A 183 -9.78 -15.71 -2.86
C ALA A 183 -8.57 -15.40 -3.76
N TRP A 184 -7.95 -16.41 -4.39
CA TRP A 184 -6.90 -16.20 -5.39
C TRP A 184 -7.40 -15.42 -6.60
N ALA A 185 -8.56 -15.79 -7.15
CA ALA A 185 -9.12 -15.11 -8.32
C ALA A 185 -9.46 -13.64 -8.01
N LEU A 186 -10.05 -13.37 -6.84
CA LEU A 186 -10.32 -12.00 -6.39
C LEU A 186 -9.04 -11.22 -6.12
N ALA A 187 -8.01 -11.84 -5.55
CA ALA A 187 -6.72 -11.18 -5.31
C ALA A 187 -6.07 -10.77 -6.63
N ILE A 188 -6.04 -11.69 -7.61
CA ILE A 188 -5.54 -11.43 -8.97
C ILE A 188 -6.35 -10.35 -9.67
N TRP A 189 -7.67 -10.30 -9.45
CA TRP A 189 -8.49 -9.22 -9.96
C TRP A 189 -8.00 -7.89 -9.38
N VAL A 190 -7.90 -7.75 -8.05
CA VAL A 190 -7.49 -6.51 -7.35
C VAL A 190 -6.15 -5.95 -7.84
N SER A 191 -5.12 -6.81 -7.87
CA SER A 191 -3.80 -6.53 -8.43
C SER A 191 -3.29 -7.80 -9.08
N ALA A 192 -2.87 -7.71 -10.34
CA ALA A 192 -2.36 -8.87 -11.03
C ALA A 192 -0.97 -9.28 -10.53
N TYR A 193 -0.09 -8.33 -10.18
CA TYR A 193 1.33 -8.61 -10.02
C TYR A 193 1.64 -9.56 -8.84
N GLU A 194 1.40 -9.14 -7.60
CA GLU A 194 1.82 -9.93 -6.44
C GLU A 194 0.99 -11.21 -6.26
N PRO A 195 -0.35 -11.16 -6.32
CA PRO A 195 -1.19 -12.34 -6.20
C PRO A 195 -0.94 -13.39 -7.29
N LEU A 196 -0.68 -13.01 -8.54
CA LEU A 196 -0.44 -13.98 -9.61
C LEU A 196 0.88 -14.72 -9.39
N VAL A 197 1.96 -14.02 -9.04
CA VAL A 197 3.26 -14.65 -8.75
C VAL A 197 3.14 -15.60 -7.56
N LEU A 198 2.48 -15.20 -6.48
CA LEU A 198 2.25 -16.09 -5.33
C LEU A 198 1.38 -17.28 -5.70
N PHE A 199 0.31 -17.07 -6.48
CA PHE A 199 -0.53 -18.15 -6.98
C PHE A 199 0.28 -19.16 -7.80
N LEU A 200 1.15 -18.69 -8.70
CA LEU A 200 2.02 -19.55 -9.50
C LEU A 200 3.00 -20.35 -8.62
N ILE A 201 3.58 -19.74 -7.59
CA ILE A 201 4.44 -20.44 -6.62
C ILE A 201 3.62 -21.51 -5.88
N VAL A 202 2.42 -21.19 -5.41
CA VAL A 202 1.52 -22.12 -4.69
C VAL A 202 1.13 -23.30 -5.56
N ILE A 203 0.70 -23.05 -6.80
CA ILE A 203 0.30 -24.09 -7.74
C ILE A 203 1.48 -24.97 -8.13
N THR A 204 2.63 -24.38 -8.46
CA THR A 204 3.85 -25.12 -8.82
C THR A 204 4.31 -26.00 -7.66
N THR A 205 4.36 -25.45 -6.45
CA THR A 205 4.74 -26.21 -5.25
C THR A 205 3.77 -27.35 -4.98
N SER A 206 2.46 -27.07 -5.07
CA SER A 206 1.43 -28.10 -4.90
C SER A 206 1.52 -29.20 -5.96
N PHE A 207 1.84 -28.84 -7.21
CA PHE A 207 2.05 -29.79 -8.30
C PHE A 207 3.27 -30.69 -8.06
N LEU A 208 4.38 -30.12 -7.59
CA LEU A 208 5.60 -30.87 -7.32
C LEU A 208 5.49 -31.77 -6.08
N VAL A 209 4.85 -31.29 -5.03
CA VAL A 209 4.75 -32.00 -3.74
C VAL A 209 3.58 -33.00 -3.71
N ASN A 210 2.42 -32.63 -4.27
CA ASN A 210 1.23 -33.48 -4.26
C ASN A 210 0.26 -33.14 -5.40
N ARG A 211 0.50 -33.69 -6.60
CA ARG A 211 -0.38 -33.51 -7.78
C ARG A 211 -1.85 -33.80 -7.50
N ARG A 212 -2.16 -34.78 -6.65
CA ARG A 212 -3.54 -35.15 -6.30
C ARG A 212 -4.25 -34.05 -5.52
N ALA A 213 -3.52 -33.18 -4.82
CA ALA A 213 -4.08 -32.03 -4.12
C ALA A 213 -4.69 -30.98 -5.07
N LEU A 214 -4.22 -30.91 -6.33
CA LEU A 214 -4.71 -29.96 -7.33
C LEU A 214 -5.84 -30.53 -8.20
N PHE A 215 -5.75 -31.81 -8.57
CA PHE A 215 -6.63 -32.45 -9.56
C PHE A 215 -7.68 -33.41 -8.97
N GLY A 216 -7.83 -33.42 -7.64
CA GLY A 216 -8.90 -34.20 -6.99
C GLY A 216 -10.30 -33.80 -7.51
N ARG A 217 -11.25 -34.75 -7.54
CA ARG A 217 -12.62 -34.47 -8.02
C ARG A 217 -13.28 -33.32 -7.25
N ASP A 218 -13.04 -33.26 -5.94
CA ASP A 218 -13.54 -32.21 -5.04
C ASP A 218 -12.96 -30.82 -5.32
N ARG A 219 -11.92 -30.73 -6.18
CA ARG A 219 -11.23 -29.49 -6.52
C ARG A 219 -11.78 -28.83 -7.79
N ARG A 220 -12.58 -29.56 -8.59
CA ARG A 220 -13.14 -29.08 -9.87
C ARG A 220 -14.00 -27.83 -9.71
N ALA A 221 -14.88 -27.82 -8.71
CA ALA A 221 -15.75 -26.68 -8.45
C ALA A 221 -14.95 -25.40 -8.15
N GLY A 222 -13.85 -25.51 -7.40
CA GLY A 222 -12.94 -24.39 -7.12
C GLY A 222 -12.28 -23.86 -8.40
N TRP A 223 -11.80 -24.73 -9.28
CA TRP A 223 -11.21 -24.33 -10.57
C TRP A 223 -12.22 -23.65 -11.50
N VAL A 224 -13.45 -24.16 -11.56
CA VAL A 224 -14.53 -23.54 -12.33
C VAL A 224 -14.82 -22.15 -11.77
N LEU A 225 -14.93 -22.00 -10.44
CA LEU A 225 -15.20 -20.70 -9.82
C LEU A 225 -14.05 -19.71 -10.02
N PHE A 226 -12.79 -20.17 -9.91
CA PHE A 226 -11.61 -19.37 -10.25
C PHE A 226 -11.68 -18.85 -11.69
N ALA A 227 -11.91 -19.75 -12.65
CA ALA A 227 -12.00 -19.39 -14.06
C ALA A 227 -13.15 -18.40 -14.33
N VAL A 228 -14.33 -18.63 -13.75
CA VAL A 228 -15.49 -17.74 -13.88
C VAL A 228 -15.17 -16.35 -13.35
N ILE A 229 -14.55 -16.22 -12.16
CA ILE A 229 -14.19 -14.91 -11.60
C ILE A 229 -13.16 -14.20 -12.46
N VAL A 230 -12.14 -14.92 -12.96
CA VAL A 230 -11.14 -14.33 -13.87
C VAL A 230 -11.78 -13.86 -15.18
N VAL A 231 -12.69 -14.64 -15.76
CA VAL A 231 -13.43 -14.23 -16.97
C VAL A 231 -14.29 -13.01 -16.68
N ILE A 232 -15.00 -12.96 -15.56
CA ILE A 232 -15.78 -11.78 -15.14
C ILE A 232 -14.86 -10.57 -14.99
N ALA A 233 -13.72 -10.72 -14.32
CA ALA A 233 -12.74 -9.66 -14.15
C ALA A 233 -12.26 -9.12 -15.50
N LEU A 234 -11.91 -10.00 -16.46
CA LEU A 234 -11.49 -9.61 -17.80
C LEU A 234 -12.62 -8.93 -18.59
N LEU A 235 -13.86 -9.39 -18.48
CA LEU A 235 -15.03 -8.80 -19.15
C LEU A 235 -15.40 -7.42 -18.57
N ILE A 236 -15.23 -7.23 -17.26
CA ILE A 236 -15.47 -5.96 -16.57
C ILE A 236 -14.32 -4.98 -16.87
N GLU A 237 -13.07 -5.39 -16.68
CA GLU A 237 -11.91 -4.51 -16.84
C GLU A 237 -11.61 -4.21 -18.31
N ARG A 238 -11.89 -5.13 -19.23
CA ARG A 238 -11.67 -5.00 -20.69
C ARG A 238 -10.25 -4.57 -21.06
N ARG A 239 -9.27 -4.94 -20.24
CA ARG A 239 -7.85 -4.62 -20.43
C ARG A 239 -6.98 -5.69 -19.80
N ILE A 240 -5.76 -5.80 -20.32
CA ILE A 240 -4.70 -6.61 -19.71
C ILE A 240 -3.78 -5.62 -18.97
N PRO A 241 -3.52 -5.82 -17.67
CA PRO A 241 -2.58 -4.97 -16.94
C PRO A 241 -1.21 -4.94 -17.63
N SER A 242 -0.64 -3.75 -17.80
CA SER A 242 0.69 -3.60 -18.38
C SER A 242 1.75 -4.14 -17.42
N LEU A 243 2.49 -5.16 -17.84
CA LEU A 243 3.67 -5.66 -17.11
C LEU A 243 4.89 -4.82 -17.48
N SER A 244 4.93 -3.57 -17.00
CA SER A 244 5.98 -2.57 -17.28
C SER A 244 7.39 -3.01 -16.86
N ILE A 245 7.51 -4.06 -16.03
CA ILE A 245 8.77 -4.71 -15.64
C ILE A 245 9.59 -5.13 -16.88
N PHE A 246 8.93 -5.44 -18.00
CA PHE A 246 9.60 -5.87 -19.24
C PHE A 246 10.04 -4.70 -20.15
N HIS A 247 9.64 -3.46 -19.85
CA HIS A 247 10.00 -2.26 -20.62
C HIS A 247 10.70 -1.25 -19.70
N SER A 248 12.00 -1.44 -19.45
CA SER A 248 12.78 -0.53 -18.61
C SER A 248 13.46 0.57 -19.45
N SER A 249 12.83 1.74 -19.52
CA SER A 249 13.53 2.96 -19.93
C SER A 249 14.52 3.39 -18.83
N ALA A 250 15.51 4.22 -19.17
CA ALA A 250 16.43 4.77 -18.17
C ALA A 250 15.68 5.56 -17.09
N ILE A 251 14.65 6.31 -17.48
CA ILE A 251 13.77 7.07 -16.58
C ILE A 251 13.02 6.13 -15.62
N PHE A 252 12.44 5.02 -16.11
CA PHE A 252 11.79 4.04 -15.23
C PHE A 252 12.74 3.49 -14.18
N ARG A 253 13.96 3.11 -14.57
CA ARG A 253 14.97 2.57 -13.64
C ARG A 253 15.35 3.60 -12.57
N ASN A 254 15.52 4.86 -12.97
CA ASN A 254 15.88 5.93 -12.05
C ASN A 254 14.74 6.25 -11.09
N TRP A 255 13.52 6.42 -11.61
CA TRP A 255 12.30 6.58 -10.81
C TRP A 255 12.06 5.41 -9.86
N SER A 256 12.26 4.16 -10.29
CA SER A 256 12.05 2.98 -9.43
C SER A 256 12.99 2.96 -8.22
N ARG A 257 14.16 3.60 -8.30
CA ARG A 257 15.10 3.73 -7.18
C ARG A 257 14.68 4.78 -6.17
N THR A 258 13.84 5.74 -6.56
CA THR A 258 13.30 6.76 -5.65
C THR A 258 12.06 6.27 -4.91
N VAL A 259 11.43 5.17 -5.36
CA VAL A 259 10.23 4.60 -4.74
C VAL A 259 10.65 3.54 -3.72
N GLY A 260 10.49 3.84 -2.43
CA GLY A 260 10.93 2.96 -1.33
C GLY A 260 10.40 1.52 -1.42
N GLU A 261 9.18 1.32 -1.90
CA GLU A 261 8.58 -0.03 -2.05
C GLU A 261 9.24 -0.89 -3.15
N LEU A 262 9.92 -0.27 -4.11
CA LEU A 262 10.60 -0.96 -5.21
C LEU A 262 12.10 -1.17 -4.95
N VAL A 263 12.64 -0.61 -3.86
CA VAL A 263 14.04 -0.76 -3.49
C VAL A 263 14.32 -2.16 -2.94
N HIS A 264 15.53 -2.63 -3.20
CA HIS A 264 16.06 -3.88 -2.64
C HIS A 264 16.18 -3.81 -1.11
N VAL A 265 15.80 -4.90 -0.44
CA VAL A 265 16.05 -5.06 0.99
C VAL A 265 17.21 -6.02 1.19
N SER A 266 18.39 -5.49 1.50
CA SER A 266 19.55 -6.35 1.81
C SER A 266 19.20 -7.34 2.92
N PRO A 267 19.62 -8.62 2.83
CA PRO A 267 19.54 -9.59 3.93
C PRO A 267 20.07 -9.10 5.28
N THR A 268 21.02 -8.15 5.25
CA THR A 268 21.65 -7.57 6.45
C THR A 268 20.95 -6.31 6.96
N ASN A 269 19.91 -5.83 6.28
CA ASN A 269 19.20 -4.63 6.70
C ASN A 269 18.45 -4.88 8.02
N PRO A 270 18.60 -4.04 9.07
CA PRO A 270 17.91 -4.22 10.35
C PRO A 270 16.38 -4.22 10.24
N VAL A 271 15.81 -3.69 9.14
CA VAL A 271 14.37 -3.64 8.90
C VAL A 271 13.69 -5.02 9.01
N TRP A 272 14.40 -6.11 8.67
CA TRP A 272 13.90 -7.47 8.83
C TRP A 272 13.52 -7.80 10.28
N LEU A 273 14.32 -7.33 11.23
CA LEU A 273 14.07 -7.50 12.66
C LEU A 273 12.96 -6.58 13.14
N HIS A 274 12.84 -5.37 12.60
CA HIS A 274 11.73 -4.47 12.92
C HIS A 274 10.40 -5.03 12.42
N TRP A 275 10.40 -5.82 11.35
CA TRP A 275 9.21 -6.45 10.81
C TRP A 275 8.83 -7.77 11.48
N CYS A 276 9.82 -8.63 11.77
CA CYS A 276 9.60 -10.02 12.20
C CYS A 276 10.05 -10.33 13.63
N GLY A 277 10.82 -9.44 14.26
CA GLY A 277 11.49 -9.71 15.52
C GLY A 277 12.69 -10.65 15.39
N TYR A 278 13.34 -10.97 16.52
CA TYR A 278 14.50 -11.87 16.56
C TYR A 278 14.19 -13.33 16.18
N PHE A 279 12.92 -13.73 16.14
CA PHE A 279 12.54 -15.07 15.72
C PHE A 279 12.90 -15.37 14.27
N LEU A 280 13.02 -14.34 13.43
CA LEU A 280 13.53 -14.51 12.07
C LEU A 280 14.94 -15.14 12.07
N LEU A 281 15.81 -14.77 13.00
CA LEU A 281 17.20 -15.26 13.06
C LEU A 281 17.29 -16.75 13.38
N ILE A 282 16.39 -17.24 14.24
CA ILE A 282 16.35 -18.67 14.62
C ILE A 282 15.47 -19.51 13.70
N THR A 283 14.79 -18.88 12.73
CA THR A 283 13.86 -19.56 11.82
C THR A 283 14.50 -20.73 11.07
N PRO A 284 15.74 -20.64 10.53
CA PRO A 284 16.40 -21.78 9.90
C PRO A 284 16.54 -22.99 10.83
N VAL A 285 16.86 -22.75 12.11
CA VAL A 285 16.98 -23.79 13.14
C VAL A 285 15.61 -24.40 13.45
N LEU A 286 14.57 -23.57 13.59
CA LEU A 286 13.20 -24.05 13.81
C LEU A 286 12.68 -24.89 12.63
N ILE A 287 12.99 -24.48 11.40
CA ILE A 287 12.70 -25.25 10.19
C ILE A 287 13.41 -26.60 10.25
N TRP A 288 14.71 -26.62 10.53
CA TRP A 288 15.50 -27.85 10.64
C TRP A 288 14.93 -28.82 11.70
N ILE A 289 14.62 -28.33 12.90
CA ILE A 289 13.99 -29.14 13.97
C ILE A 289 12.62 -29.66 13.54
N SER A 290 11.85 -28.84 12.82
CA SER A 290 10.53 -29.23 12.35
C SER A 290 10.62 -30.31 11.26
N MET A 291 11.59 -30.20 10.34
CA MET A 291 11.80 -31.15 9.24
C MET A 291 12.39 -32.50 9.69
N SER A 292 13.29 -32.49 10.68
CA SER A 292 13.99 -33.69 11.19
C SER A 292 13.11 -34.64 12.00
N ARG A 293 11.89 -34.22 12.39
CA ARG A 293 10.95 -35.10 13.10
C ARG A 293 10.15 -35.97 12.12
N ASP A 294 10.34 -37.28 12.27
CA ASP A 294 9.68 -38.32 11.48
C ASP A 294 8.15 -38.27 11.69
N ARG A 295 7.42 -38.05 10.60
CA ARG A 295 5.95 -37.88 10.59
C ARG A 295 5.36 -38.29 9.25
N GLY A 296 4.05 -38.56 9.25
CA GLY A 296 3.32 -39.05 8.08
C GLY A 296 3.44 -38.14 6.85
N ARG A 297 3.32 -38.74 5.65
CA ARG A 297 3.52 -38.09 4.33
C ARG A 297 2.73 -36.78 4.12
N SER A 298 1.53 -36.66 4.68
CA SER A 298 0.70 -35.44 4.55
C SER A 298 1.27 -34.24 5.31
N GLU A 299 1.94 -34.47 6.45
CA GLU A 299 2.57 -33.39 7.22
C GLU A 299 3.87 -32.93 6.58
N VAL A 300 4.60 -33.84 5.93
CA VAL A 300 5.80 -33.53 5.15
C VAL A 300 5.48 -32.61 3.98
N ALA A 301 4.37 -32.87 3.26
CA ALA A 301 3.92 -32.02 2.17
C ALA A 301 3.61 -30.58 2.61
N ALA A 302 2.91 -30.41 3.74
CA ALA A 302 2.57 -29.10 4.29
C ALA A 302 3.82 -28.31 4.73
N ARG A 303 4.84 -28.99 5.26
CA ARG A 303 6.13 -28.39 5.63
C ARG A 303 6.87 -27.82 4.43
N TRP A 304 7.00 -28.61 3.38
CA TRP A 304 7.64 -28.18 2.14
C TRP A 304 6.89 -27.01 1.51
N PHE A 305 5.56 -27.04 1.54
CA PHE A 305 4.74 -25.94 1.06
C PHE A 305 5.06 -24.61 1.79
N VAL A 306 5.06 -24.63 3.12
CA VAL A 306 5.39 -23.44 3.92
C VAL A 306 6.83 -22.99 3.71
N LEU A 307 7.78 -23.94 3.63
CA LEU A 307 9.19 -23.63 3.40
C LEU A 307 9.44 -22.94 2.06
N VAL A 308 8.88 -23.49 0.97
CA VAL A 308 9.03 -22.92 -0.37
C VAL A 308 8.43 -21.51 -0.41
N LEU A 309 7.27 -21.30 0.20
CA LEU A 309 6.66 -19.97 0.28
C LEU A 309 7.52 -18.98 1.08
N LEU A 310 8.07 -19.39 2.22
CA LEU A 310 8.95 -18.53 3.02
C LEU A 310 10.21 -18.15 2.25
N VAL A 311 10.88 -19.11 1.62
CA VAL A 311 12.11 -18.86 0.84
C VAL A 311 11.83 -18.01 -0.38
N ALA A 312 10.76 -18.30 -1.13
CA ALA A 312 10.39 -17.53 -2.30
C ALA A 312 10.02 -16.09 -1.95
N THR A 313 9.17 -15.87 -0.92
CA THR A 313 8.80 -14.51 -0.51
C THR A 313 9.92 -13.76 0.18
N TYR A 314 10.86 -14.45 0.85
CA TYR A 314 12.11 -13.84 1.29
C TYR A 314 12.92 -13.33 0.10
N GLY A 315 13.17 -14.17 -0.91
CA GLY A 315 13.89 -13.79 -2.12
C GLY A 315 13.22 -12.63 -2.86
N LEU A 316 11.90 -12.67 -3.01
CA LEU A 316 11.13 -11.57 -3.60
C LEU A 316 11.23 -10.28 -2.76
N THR A 317 11.27 -10.37 -1.44
CA THR A 317 11.43 -9.21 -0.55
C THR A 317 12.86 -8.64 -0.60
N THR A 318 13.87 -9.49 -0.77
CA THR A 318 15.24 -9.00 -1.05
C THR A 318 15.31 -8.28 -2.40
N TRP A 319 14.47 -8.66 -3.35
CA TRP A 319 14.36 -7.99 -4.64
C TRP A 319 13.59 -6.66 -4.55
N GLN A 320 12.40 -6.63 -3.95
CA GLN A 320 11.59 -5.42 -3.77
C GLN A 320 10.91 -5.41 -2.39
N ALA A 321 11.07 -4.31 -1.64
CA ALA A 321 10.50 -4.14 -0.31
C ALA A 321 8.97 -4.36 -0.23
N ARG A 322 8.23 -4.10 -1.31
CA ARG A 322 6.77 -4.34 -1.40
C ARG A 322 6.36 -5.78 -1.09
N TRP A 323 7.23 -6.76 -1.32
CA TRP A 323 6.93 -8.15 -0.99
C TRP A 323 6.94 -8.43 0.52
N GLY A 324 7.45 -7.50 1.32
CA GLY A 324 7.51 -7.60 2.78
C GLY A 324 6.15 -7.86 3.41
N TYR A 325 5.07 -7.30 2.86
CA TYR A 325 3.69 -7.57 3.31
C TYR A 325 3.38 -9.08 3.31
N PHE A 326 3.68 -9.74 2.19
CA PHE A 326 3.37 -11.16 2.00
C PHE A 326 4.37 -12.06 2.73
N PHE A 327 5.65 -11.70 2.75
CA PHE A 327 6.66 -12.43 3.52
C PHE A 327 6.28 -12.47 5.00
N VAL A 328 5.96 -11.33 5.61
CA VAL A 328 5.65 -11.29 7.06
C VAL A 328 4.31 -11.93 7.36
N LEU A 329 3.32 -11.82 6.46
CA LEU A 329 2.07 -12.57 6.57
C LEU A 329 2.35 -14.08 6.62
N ILE A 330 3.10 -14.61 5.65
CA ILE A 330 3.43 -16.04 5.56
C ILE A 330 4.30 -16.47 6.75
N PHE A 331 5.25 -15.65 7.17
CA PHE A 331 6.06 -15.88 8.36
C PHE A 331 5.19 -15.99 9.62
N SER A 332 4.25 -15.06 9.80
CA SER A 332 3.28 -15.11 10.90
C SER A 332 2.46 -16.41 10.87
N LEU A 333 1.95 -16.80 9.70
CA LEU A 333 1.20 -18.06 9.51
C LEU A 333 2.04 -19.30 9.83
N ALA A 334 3.35 -19.26 9.60
CA ALA A 334 4.26 -20.35 9.87
C ALA A 334 4.62 -20.50 11.36
N LEU A 335 4.57 -19.41 12.15
CA LEU A 335 5.01 -19.41 13.56
C LEU A 335 4.39 -20.52 14.42
N PRO A 336 3.07 -20.76 14.42
CA PRO A 336 2.49 -21.77 15.30
C PRO A 336 3.01 -23.17 14.96
N PHE A 337 3.32 -23.41 13.69
CA PHE A 337 3.89 -24.65 13.20
C PHE A 337 5.37 -24.78 13.53
N LEU A 338 6.16 -23.72 13.38
CA LEU A 338 7.59 -23.67 13.72
C LEU A 338 7.86 -23.83 15.21
N LEU A 339 6.95 -23.33 16.07
CA LEU A 339 7.08 -23.41 17.53
C LEU A 339 6.52 -24.71 18.11
N ALA A 340 5.63 -25.41 17.40
CA ALA A 340 5.01 -26.66 17.84
C ALA A 340 5.99 -27.76 18.31
N PRO A 341 7.21 -27.89 17.75
CA PRO A 341 8.17 -28.88 18.22
C PRO A 341 8.68 -28.68 19.65
N ILE A 342 8.63 -27.44 20.18
CA ILE A 342 9.15 -27.08 21.50
C ILE A 342 8.14 -27.49 22.57
N LYS A 343 8.53 -28.41 23.46
CA LYS A 343 7.59 -28.98 24.45
C LYS A 343 7.23 -28.01 25.58
N SER A 344 8.13 -27.09 25.95
CA SER A 344 7.96 -26.16 27.07
C SER A 344 7.18 -24.91 26.65
N PRO A 345 5.92 -24.71 27.08
CA PRO A 345 5.21 -23.46 26.81
C PRO A 345 5.91 -22.21 27.39
N PRO A 346 6.40 -22.21 28.65
CA PRO A 346 7.09 -21.04 29.21
C PRO A 346 8.30 -20.61 28.37
N ALA A 347 9.11 -21.57 27.91
CA ALA A 347 10.28 -21.26 27.09
C ALA A 347 9.88 -20.58 25.76
N VAL A 348 8.82 -21.07 25.11
CA VAL A 348 8.30 -20.45 23.87
C VAL A 348 7.82 -19.02 24.12
N TRP A 349 7.07 -18.79 25.20
CA TRP A 349 6.54 -17.46 25.50
C TRP A 349 7.61 -16.46 25.92
N ILE A 350 8.61 -16.89 26.71
CA ILE A 350 9.77 -16.05 27.03
C ILE A 350 10.53 -15.70 25.75
N ALA A 351 10.83 -16.70 24.91
CA ALA A 351 11.53 -16.46 23.66
C ALA A 351 10.73 -15.57 22.71
N PHE A 352 9.39 -15.73 22.63
CA PHE A 352 8.52 -14.87 21.82
C PHE A 352 8.51 -13.44 22.34
N ALA A 353 8.36 -13.24 23.65
CA ALA A 353 8.40 -11.91 24.27
C ALA A 353 9.72 -11.19 24.01
N LEU A 354 10.85 -11.89 24.13
CA LEU A 354 12.17 -11.34 23.76
C LEU A 354 12.25 -11.07 22.25
N SER A 355 11.66 -11.95 21.42
CA SER A 355 11.74 -11.82 19.97
C SER A 355 11.04 -10.57 19.44
N ILE A 356 9.95 -10.14 20.05
CA ILE A 356 9.20 -8.95 19.59
C ILE A 356 9.85 -7.64 20.03
N PHE A 357 10.95 -7.66 20.80
CA PHE A 357 11.60 -6.44 21.29
C PHE A 357 11.96 -5.43 20.19
N PRO A 358 12.53 -5.81 19.02
CA PRO A 358 12.79 -4.84 17.95
C PRO A 358 11.51 -4.22 17.38
N ILE A 359 10.42 -4.98 17.33
CA ILE A 359 9.10 -4.47 16.90
C ILE A 359 8.58 -3.45 17.92
N LEU A 360 8.66 -3.76 19.21
CA LEU A 360 8.23 -2.86 20.28
C LEU A 360 9.07 -1.57 20.30
N ARG A 361 10.37 -1.66 20.01
CA ARG A 361 11.24 -0.50 19.87
C ARG A 361 10.84 0.38 18.67
N ASP A 362 10.54 -0.22 17.51
CA ASP A 362 10.04 0.53 16.35
C ASP A 362 8.73 1.25 16.68
N TRP A 363 7.85 0.61 17.49
CA TRP A 363 6.65 1.24 18.01
C TRP A 363 6.91 2.38 18.99
N ASP A 364 7.88 2.21 19.89
CA ASP A 364 8.30 3.25 20.83
C ASP A 364 8.77 4.50 20.08
N GLU A 365 9.65 4.34 19.09
CA GLU A 365 10.14 5.43 18.23
C GLU A 365 9.01 6.06 17.38
N ARG A 366 7.97 5.29 17.03
CA ARG A 366 6.80 5.82 16.30
C ARG A 366 5.86 6.62 17.20
N LEU A 367 5.56 6.13 18.40
CA LEU A 367 4.60 6.74 19.32
C LEU A 367 5.21 7.91 20.10
N TRP A 368 6.49 7.82 20.44
CA TRP A 368 7.26 8.85 21.13
C TRP A 368 8.49 9.24 20.29
N PRO A 369 8.28 9.91 19.14
CA PRO A 369 9.37 10.36 18.29
C PRO A 369 10.23 11.38 19.04
N ASN A 370 11.53 11.41 18.71
CA ASN A 370 12.41 12.48 19.18
C ASN A 370 12.02 13.85 18.59
N GLU A 371 12.60 14.93 19.11
CA GLU A 371 12.23 16.29 18.72
C GLU A 371 12.38 16.54 17.21
N THR A 372 13.42 15.97 16.57
CA THR A 372 13.65 16.15 15.13
C THR A 372 12.61 15.42 14.28
N GLN A 373 12.26 14.19 14.65
CA GLN A 373 11.19 13.42 14.01
C GLN A 373 9.82 14.07 14.23
N LEU A 374 9.56 14.57 15.44
CA LEU A 374 8.32 15.27 15.77
C LEU A 374 8.20 16.56 14.95
N ALA A 375 9.27 17.36 14.86
CA ALA A 375 9.31 18.56 14.03
C ALA A 375 9.03 18.23 12.55
N ALA A 376 9.65 17.19 12.00
CA ALA A 376 9.39 16.75 10.64
C ALA A 376 7.94 16.25 10.41
N ARG A 377 7.28 15.66 11.42
CA ARG A 377 5.85 15.32 11.33
C ARG A 377 4.96 16.56 11.38
N VAL A 378 5.26 17.52 12.25
CA VAL A 378 4.53 18.80 12.31
C VAL A 378 4.68 19.58 11.01
N GLU A 379 5.89 19.63 10.45
CA GLU A 379 6.18 20.27 9.17
C GLU A 379 5.36 19.63 8.04
N ARG A 380 5.42 18.30 7.86
CA ARG A 380 4.64 17.59 6.82
C ARG A 380 3.14 17.79 6.95
N ARG A 381 2.61 17.83 8.18
CA ARG A 381 1.20 18.15 8.43
C ARG A 381 0.86 19.57 8.00
N SER A 382 1.71 20.54 8.37
CA SER A 382 1.55 21.94 7.97
C SER A 382 1.62 22.11 6.45
N GLU A 383 2.59 21.46 5.79
CA GLU A 383 2.71 21.43 4.33
C GLU A 383 1.44 20.86 3.68
N SER A 384 0.91 19.75 4.18
CA SER A 384 -0.31 19.13 3.63
C SER A 384 -1.54 20.03 3.73
N VAL A 385 -1.71 20.74 4.86
CA VAL A 385 -2.79 21.72 5.05
C VAL A 385 -2.64 22.88 4.06
N GLN A 386 -1.43 23.43 3.93
CA GLN A 386 -1.15 24.55 3.01
C GLN A 386 -1.32 24.16 1.54
N LEU A 387 -0.92 22.93 1.16
CA LEU A 387 -1.13 22.42 -0.18
C LEU A 387 -2.61 22.31 -0.51
N ARG A 388 -3.41 21.81 0.45
CA ARG A 388 -4.86 21.72 0.30
C ARG A 388 -5.51 23.09 0.12
N GLU A 389 -5.12 24.06 0.93
CA GLU A 389 -5.62 25.44 0.83
C GLU A 389 -5.42 26.00 -0.58
N LEU A 390 -4.20 25.90 -1.13
CA LEU A 390 -3.93 26.34 -2.50
C LEU A 390 -4.67 25.51 -3.53
N ALA A 391 -4.69 24.18 -3.42
CA ALA A 391 -5.39 23.31 -4.36
C ALA A 391 -6.90 23.63 -4.44
N LEU A 392 -7.54 23.97 -3.32
CA LEU A 392 -8.95 24.37 -3.29
C LEU A 392 -9.21 25.66 -4.08
N SER A 393 -8.23 26.57 -4.17
CA SER A 393 -8.36 27.80 -4.97
C SER A 393 -8.39 27.57 -6.49
N LEU A 394 -7.95 26.40 -6.96
CA LEU A 394 -7.97 26.01 -8.38
C LEU A 394 -9.29 25.37 -8.82
N ARG A 395 -10.25 25.16 -7.90
CA ARG A 395 -11.55 24.56 -8.24
C ARG A 395 -12.25 25.39 -9.30
N SER A 396 -12.52 24.76 -10.44
CA SER A 396 -13.26 25.35 -11.55
C SER A 396 -14.04 24.25 -12.26
N ARG A 397 -15.10 24.65 -12.97
CA ARG A 397 -15.78 23.76 -13.91
C ARG A 397 -14.99 23.60 -15.21
N ASP A 398 -14.23 24.63 -15.56
CA ASP A 398 -13.34 24.60 -16.71
C ASP A 398 -12.06 23.84 -16.36
N VAL A 399 -11.51 23.16 -17.37
CA VAL A 399 -10.29 22.38 -17.24
C VAL A 399 -9.08 23.31 -17.30
N HIS A 400 -8.37 23.42 -16.19
CA HIS A 400 -7.15 24.20 -16.03
C HIS A 400 -6.02 23.29 -15.55
N PRO A 401 -5.29 22.63 -16.47
CA PRO A 401 -4.23 21.71 -16.11
C PRO A 401 -3.15 22.39 -15.29
N PHE A 402 -2.58 21.66 -14.34
CA PHE A 402 -1.50 22.15 -13.51
C PHE A 402 -0.23 21.32 -13.64
N LEU A 403 0.92 21.96 -13.47
CA LEU A 403 2.22 21.33 -13.32
C LEU A 403 2.68 21.46 -11.86
N ALA A 404 2.99 20.34 -11.23
CA ALA A 404 3.43 20.26 -9.84
C ALA A 404 4.44 19.11 -9.71
N PRO A 405 5.26 19.06 -8.64
CA PRO A 405 6.05 17.87 -8.35
C PRO A 405 5.15 16.63 -8.31
N TRP A 406 5.58 15.58 -9.01
CA TRP A 406 4.75 14.41 -9.29
C TRP A 406 4.23 13.66 -8.05
N TRP A 407 4.96 13.73 -6.92
CA TRP A 407 4.52 13.14 -5.66
C TRP A 407 3.43 13.97 -4.94
N LEU A 408 3.25 15.23 -5.29
CA LEU A 408 2.17 16.08 -4.75
C LEU A 408 0.95 16.12 -5.66
N SER A 409 1.13 15.94 -6.97
CA SER A 409 0.07 16.08 -7.97
C SER A 409 -1.21 15.29 -7.67
N PRO A 410 -1.18 14.03 -7.18
CA PRO A 410 -2.42 13.32 -6.89
C PRO A 410 -3.29 14.00 -5.83
N SER A 411 -2.68 14.59 -4.80
CA SER A 411 -3.42 15.34 -3.75
C SER A 411 -4.02 16.64 -4.29
N VAL A 412 -3.27 17.36 -5.13
CA VAL A 412 -3.76 18.56 -5.81
C VAL A 412 -4.93 18.21 -6.74
N ALA A 413 -4.81 17.16 -7.56
CA ALA A 413 -5.87 16.70 -8.44
C ALA A 413 -7.14 16.33 -7.63
N TYR A 414 -6.98 15.60 -6.53
CA TYR A 414 -8.08 15.21 -5.65
C TYR A 414 -8.85 16.40 -5.07
N TRP A 415 -8.14 17.43 -4.57
CA TRP A 415 -8.78 18.56 -3.92
C TRP A 415 -9.30 19.62 -4.90
N SER A 416 -8.57 19.88 -5.98
CA SER A 416 -8.90 20.90 -6.98
C SER A 416 -9.90 20.42 -8.04
N GLY A 417 -9.94 19.11 -8.31
CA GLY A 417 -10.65 18.54 -9.45
C GLY A 417 -9.98 18.82 -10.80
N GLN A 418 -8.79 19.41 -10.81
CA GLN A 418 -8.04 19.74 -12.03
C GLN A 418 -7.07 18.62 -12.41
N PRO A 419 -6.73 18.46 -13.70
CA PRO A 419 -5.78 17.44 -14.13
C PRO A 419 -4.33 17.90 -13.94
N GLY A 420 -3.48 17.00 -13.43
CA GLY A 420 -2.05 17.20 -13.29
C GLY A 420 -1.26 16.67 -14.49
N VAL A 421 -0.21 17.39 -14.90
CA VAL A 421 0.75 16.94 -15.92
C VAL A 421 1.41 15.62 -15.50
N ALA A 422 1.69 15.44 -14.21
CA ALA A 422 2.32 14.24 -13.66
C ALA A 422 1.46 13.62 -12.55
N GLY A 423 1.64 12.33 -12.32
CA GLY A 423 1.14 11.56 -11.17
C GLY A 423 2.27 10.81 -10.47
N SER A 424 1.98 10.12 -9.38
CA SER A 424 3.01 9.38 -8.61
C SER A 424 3.37 8.01 -9.20
N SER A 425 2.49 7.45 -10.03
CA SER A 425 2.62 6.10 -10.61
C SER A 425 3.60 6.06 -11.81
N HIS A 426 4.20 4.89 -12.03
CA HIS A 426 4.96 4.57 -13.24
C HIS A 426 4.13 4.65 -14.54
N GLU A 427 2.80 4.74 -14.45
CA GLU A 427 1.93 4.99 -15.61
C GLU A 427 2.00 6.46 -16.08
N SER A 428 2.57 7.35 -15.26
CA SER A 428 2.72 8.77 -15.56
C SER A 428 4.16 9.17 -15.86
N LEU A 429 5.05 8.23 -16.23
CA LEU A 429 6.49 8.52 -16.43
C LEU A 429 6.77 9.65 -17.41
N ASN A 430 5.98 9.78 -18.48
CA ASN A 430 6.14 10.88 -19.44
C ASN A 430 5.89 12.22 -18.75
N GLY A 431 4.76 12.36 -18.04
CA GLY A 431 4.45 13.55 -17.25
C GLY A 431 5.46 13.83 -16.13
N ILE A 432 5.96 12.77 -15.46
CA ILE A 432 7.03 12.88 -14.45
C ILE A 432 8.31 13.45 -15.09
N GLU A 433 8.69 12.92 -16.25
CA GLU A 433 9.86 13.37 -17.00
C GLU A 433 9.71 14.85 -17.40
N ASP A 434 8.59 15.24 -17.98
CA ASP A 434 8.34 16.62 -18.41
C ASP A 434 8.25 17.58 -17.22
N SER A 435 7.63 17.16 -16.11
CA SER A 435 7.65 17.94 -14.87
C SER A 435 9.08 18.12 -14.33
N ALA A 436 9.90 17.08 -14.33
CA ALA A 436 11.28 17.15 -13.87
C ALA A 436 12.13 18.05 -14.78
N ARG A 437 11.94 17.95 -16.11
CA ARG A 437 12.63 18.78 -17.10
C ARG A 437 12.25 20.24 -16.96
N PHE A 438 10.98 20.53 -16.69
CA PHE A 438 10.53 21.90 -16.41
C PHE A 438 11.24 22.49 -15.19
N PHE A 439 11.22 21.78 -14.05
CA PHE A 439 11.79 22.30 -12.80
C PHE A 439 13.32 22.43 -12.82
N LEU A 440 14.02 21.59 -13.58
CA LEU A 440 15.47 21.68 -13.78
C LEU A 440 15.88 22.51 -15.01
N SER A 441 14.96 23.11 -15.75
CA SER A 441 15.33 23.86 -16.95
C SER A 441 16.13 25.11 -16.57
N ASP A 442 17.22 25.37 -17.28
CA ASP A 442 17.90 26.66 -17.40
C ASP A 442 17.51 27.39 -18.70
N ASP A 443 17.03 26.64 -19.70
CA ASP A 443 16.43 27.16 -20.93
C ASP A 443 14.93 27.48 -20.73
N LEU A 444 14.60 28.77 -20.77
CA LEU A 444 13.23 29.26 -20.63
C LEU A 444 12.34 28.91 -21.83
N GLN A 445 12.92 28.75 -23.02
CA GLN A 445 12.16 28.36 -24.21
C GLN A 445 11.71 26.92 -24.07
N ARG A 446 12.60 26.02 -23.63
CA ARG A 446 12.24 24.63 -23.38
C ARG A 446 11.19 24.48 -22.28
N ALA A 447 11.32 25.23 -21.19
CA ALA A 447 10.31 25.26 -20.13
C ALA A 447 8.95 25.70 -20.68
N ARG A 448 8.92 26.71 -21.56
CA ARG A 448 7.70 27.21 -22.19
C ARG A 448 7.06 26.19 -23.14
N GLU A 449 7.86 25.49 -23.94
CA GLU A 449 7.39 24.42 -24.82
C GLU A 449 6.67 23.32 -24.03
N ILE A 450 7.22 22.92 -22.89
CA ILE A 450 6.58 21.93 -22.00
C ILE A 450 5.20 22.46 -21.56
N LEU A 451 5.12 23.69 -21.05
CA LEU A 451 3.85 24.27 -20.62
C LEU A 451 2.81 24.34 -21.74
N GLN A 452 3.23 24.73 -22.95
CA GLN A 452 2.35 24.81 -24.12
C GLN A 452 1.86 23.44 -24.57
N SER A 453 2.76 22.44 -24.63
CA SER A 453 2.44 21.08 -25.08
C SER A 453 1.40 20.39 -24.17
N HIS A 454 1.44 20.67 -22.86
CA HIS A 454 0.49 20.14 -21.89
C HIS A 454 -0.67 21.10 -21.56
N ARG A 455 -0.74 22.27 -22.21
CA ARG A 455 -1.74 23.32 -21.96
C ARG A 455 -1.84 23.70 -20.48
N VAL A 456 -0.69 23.82 -19.83
CA VAL A 456 -0.61 24.13 -18.39
C VAL A 456 -1.13 25.54 -18.14
N THR A 457 -2.06 25.66 -17.20
CA THR A 457 -2.58 26.95 -16.72
C THR A 457 -1.93 27.36 -15.40
N TRP A 458 -1.64 26.38 -14.52
CA TRP A 458 -1.15 26.62 -13.17
C TRP A 458 0.15 25.86 -12.89
N ILE A 459 1.06 26.45 -12.10
CA ILE A 459 2.28 25.79 -11.65
C ILE A 459 2.40 25.90 -10.14
N PHE A 460 2.63 24.77 -9.49
CA PHE A 460 2.99 24.68 -8.08
C PHE A 460 4.51 24.60 -7.95
N ALA A 461 5.11 25.65 -7.41
CA ALA A 461 6.48 25.59 -6.93
C ALA A 461 6.49 25.17 -5.45
N TYR A 462 7.43 24.32 -5.13
CA TYR A 462 7.69 23.75 -3.81
C TYR A 462 9.18 23.91 -3.48
N ASP A 463 9.57 23.58 -2.25
CA ASP A 463 10.95 23.61 -1.76
C ASP A 463 11.96 23.25 -2.85
N SER A 464 12.77 24.24 -3.22
CA SER A 464 13.64 24.15 -4.39
C SER A 464 14.73 23.10 -4.25
N GLU A 465 15.19 22.83 -3.03
CA GLU A 465 16.24 21.85 -2.75
C GLU A 465 15.70 20.42 -2.93
N ARG A 466 14.58 20.08 -2.27
CA ARG A 466 13.89 18.80 -2.44
C ARG A 466 13.49 18.60 -3.90
N MET A 467 12.98 19.64 -4.54
CA MET A 467 12.61 19.60 -5.96
C MET A 467 13.80 19.26 -6.85
N ALA A 468 14.90 20.01 -6.72
CA ALA A 468 16.08 19.84 -7.57
C ALA A 468 16.71 18.45 -7.38
N GLN A 469 16.83 17.99 -6.13
CA GLN A 469 17.38 16.67 -5.80
C GLN A 469 16.54 15.54 -6.41
N ASN A 470 15.21 15.58 -6.23
CA ASN A 470 14.32 14.56 -6.79
C ASN A 470 14.34 14.56 -8.32
N CYS A 471 14.29 15.73 -8.95
CA CYS A 471 14.34 15.83 -10.42
C CYS A 471 15.67 15.30 -10.97
N ALA A 472 16.78 15.60 -10.31
CA ALA A 472 18.10 15.11 -10.72
C ALA A 472 18.23 13.60 -10.55
N ALA A 473 17.62 13.02 -9.50
CA ALA A 473 17.59 11.57 -9.30
C ALA A 473 16.87 10.84 -10.44
N ILE A 474 15.85 11.45 -11.05
CA ILE A 474 15.10 10.87 -12.19
C ILE A 474 15.85 11.06 -13.50
N LEU A 475 16.20 12.31 -13.83
CA LEU A 475 16.76 12.64 -15.14
C LEU A 475 18.25 12.24 -15.25
N ASN A 476 18.95 12.09 -14.12
CA ASN A 476 20.38 11.87 -14.02
C ASN A 476 21.32 12.94 -14.66
N PRO A 477 20.96 14.25 -14.78
CA PRO A 477 21.90 15.29 -15.16
C PRO A 477 22.68 15.81 -13.94
N ALA A 478 23.77 16.53 -14.20
CA ALA A 478 24.33 17.43 -13.20
C ALA A 478 23.32 18.53 -12.86
N LEU A 479 23.27 18.93 -11.59
CA LEU A 479 22.40 20.03 -11.17
C LEU A 479 22.81 21.33 -11.87
N PRO A 480 21.91 22.01 -12.59
CA PRO A 480 22.18 23.33 -13.13
C PRO A 480 22.50 24.33 -12.03
N LEU A 481 23.25 25.39 -12.35
CA LEU A 481 23.59 26.45 -11.39
C LEU A 481 22.35 27.24 -10.95
N HIS A 482 21.40 27.45 -11.87
CA HIS A 482 20.19 28.24 -11.66
C HIS A 482 18.95 27.50 -12.19
N PRO A 483 18.55 26.37 -11.57
CA PRO A 483 17.39 25.63 -12.02
C PRO A 483 16.12 26.45 -11.79
N LEU A 484 15.15 26.33 -12.69
CA LEU A 484 13.89 27.09 -12.63
C LEU A 484 13.16 26.92 -11.28
N CYS A 485 13.19 25.73 -10.67
CA CYS A 485 12.59 25.51 -9.35
C CYS A 485 13.14 26.46 -8.28
N ARG A 486 14.44 26.80 -8.32
CA ARG A 486 15.06 27.74 -7.37
C ARG A 486 14.58 29.16 -7.60
N VAL A 487 14.41 29.57 -8.85
CA VAL A 487 13.87 30.90 -9.19
C VAL A 487 12.43 31.00 -8.68
N LEU A 488 11.58 30.01 -8.98
CA LEU A 488 10.18 29.99 -8.56
C LEU A 488 9.99 29.91 -7.04
N ASP A 489 10.94 29.32 -6.31
CA ASP A 489 10.86 29.17 -4.86
C ASP A 489 11.47 30.37 -4.12
N ARG A 490 12.70 30.77 -4.49
CA ARG A 490 13.53 31.72 -3.73
C ARG A 490 13.48 33.14 -4.27
N SER A 491 13.14 33.34 -5.54
CA SER A 491 13.13 34.65 -6.18
C SER A 491 11.93 34.82 -7.11
N PRO A 492 10.68 34.81 -6.59
CA PRO A 492 9.45 34.88 -7.40
C PRO A 492 9.41 36.09 -8.36
N GLY A 493 9.98 37.22 -7.95
CA GLY A 493 10.06 38.43 -8.78
C GLY A 493 10.99 38.31 -10.00
N GLN A 494 11.82 37.27 -10.07
CA GLN A 494 12.67 36.93 -11.20
C GLN A 494 12.08 35.78 -12.05
N ALA A 495 10.84 35.34 -11.77
CA ALA A 495 10.19 34.32 -12.57
C ALA A 495 10.08 34.77 -14.05
N PRO A 496 10.14 33.83 -15.00
CA PRO A 496 9.97 34.13 -16.42
C PRO A 496 8.69 34.92 -16.69
N ARG A 497 8.71 35.85 -17.66
CA ARG A 497 7.57 36.76 -17.94
C ARG A 497 6.26 36.06 -18.29
N PHE A 498 6.33 34.83 -18.79
CA PHE A 498 5.14 34.02 -19.08
C PHE A 498 4.55 33.36 -17.82
N LEU A 499 5.13 33.55 -16.64
CA LEU A 499 4.65 33.08 -15.35
C LEU A 499 4.31 34.27 -14.44
N ILE A 500 3.03 34.37 -14.10
CA ILE A 500 2.51 35.42 -13.23
C ILE A 500 2.34 34.82 -11.83
N PHE A 501 3.07 35.36 -10.87
CA PHE A 501 2.89 34.98 -9.46
C PHE A 501 1.46 35.32 -9.00
N SER A 502 0.74 34.33 -8.47
CA SER A 502 -0.68 34.46 -8.15
C SER A 502 -0.96 34.38 -6.66
N ALA A 503 -0.35 33.41 -5.96
CA ALA A 503 -0.57 33.20 -4.53
C ALA A 503 0.61 32.43 -3.92
N GLN A 504 0.72 32.46 -2.59
CA GLN A 504 1.67 31.64 -1.86
C GLN A 504 1.16 31.28 -0.47
N THR A 505 1.71 30.20 0.06
CA THR A 505 1.73 29.87 1.48
C THR A 505 3.19 29.90 1.96
N ALA A 506 3.46 29.48 3.19
CA ALA A 506 4.84 29.36 3.68
C ALA A 506 5.63 28.30 2.88
N ALA A 507 4.97 27.20 2.49
CA ALA A 507 5.62 26.06 1.82
C ALA A 507 5.52 26.09 0.28
N PHE A 508 4.50 26.74 -0.29
CA PHE A 508 4.18 26.63 -1.72
C PHE A 508 3.99 27.99 -2.38
N LYS A 509 4.33 28.08 -3.67
CA LYS A 509 4.02 29.24 -4.52
C LYS A 509 3.21 28.77 -5.72
N LEU A 510 2.22 29.57 -6.09
CA LEU A 510 1.34 29.32 -7.21
C LEU A 510 1.58 30.37 -8.30
N TYR A 511 1.83 29.90 -9.51
CA TYR A 511 2.01 30.73 -10.69
C TYR A 511 0.94 30.41 -11.73
N ARG A 512 0.44 31.45 -12.40
CA ARG A 512 -0.43 31.33 -13.57
C ARG A 512 0.40 31.50 -14.84
N VAL A 513 0.17 30.65 -15.83
CA VAL A 513 0.75 30.82 -17.16
C VAL A 513 -0.01 31.96 -17.86
N ALA A 514 0.72 32.95 -18.37
CA ALA A 514 0.14 34.05 -19.12
C ALA A 514 -0.31 33.58 -20.51
N ASP A 515 -1.56 33.86 -20.86
CA ASP A 515 -2.05 33.69 -22.23
C ASP A 515 -1.34 34.69 -23.15
N GLU A 516 -0.90 34.24 -24.32
CA GLU A 516 -0.39 35.14 -25.35
C GLU A 516 -1.51 36.10 -25.76
N ARG A 517 -1.28 37.41 -25.57
CA ARG A 517 -1.98 38.45 -26.31
C ARG A 517 -1.21 38.78 -27.55
#